data_AF-A0A6N9CFP6-F1
#
_entry.id   AF-A0A6N9CFP6-F1
#
_cell.length_a   1.000
_cell.length_b   1.000
_cell.length_c   1.000
_cell.angle_alpha   90.00
_cell.angle_beta   90.00
_cell.angle_gamma   90.00
#
_symmetry.space_group_name_H-M   'P 1'
#
loop_
_entity.id
_entity.type
_entity.pdbx_description
1 polymer ?
#
loop_
_entity_poly.entity_id
_entity_poly.type
_entity_poly.pdbx_seq_one_letter_code
_entity_poly.pdbx_strand_id
1 'polypeptide(L)'
;MEKTSADPQKNSGKLKKQPQTSEKPPDKEQKTGCWEEILIGKKVSVEAFIKRISKEGVRIPSGDEKERFTNVLIKKPDRIFRLYQLLLASTDANDSVRRIVMNLTELGIKQLGVVDLSDPPDGLKFRVSVKSWIDKVEKKPLKVNELNILLVALLWGWRCKLVEQTDVLEFLTLAVSSPQKKGTTRPKTVESNPNQMEVLFRVGAKRESIKALLEYHEVSKLEKEKLDGQIQVLLSEKATLDLRRETLQSEISNQKEQIKGLKDEKRAALSQIEAHKKELVDTRDGFQLKLYELRGRIRGILQGQLTRWLETALEASRDEAPWMPVIQERLEDALKLIKKESKAL
;
A
#
# COMPACT_ATOMS: atom_id res chain seq x y z
N MET A 1 -81.25 -77.63 -21.35
CA MET A 1 -80.54 -76.75 -22.30
C MET A 1 -79.07 -77.09 -22.16
N GLU A 2 -78.68 -78.07 -22.97
CA GLU A 2 -77.67 -77.94 -24.04
C GLU A 2 -76.25 -78.04 -23.44
N LYS A 3 -75.65 -79.25 -23.50
CA LYS A 3 -74.77 -79.73 -24.60
C LYS A 3 -73.45 -78.95 -24.59
N THR A 4 -72.24 -79.50 -24.61
CA THR A 4 -71.67 -80.86 -24.78
C THR A 4 -70.15 -80.64 -24.63
N SER A 5 -69.37 -81.61 -24.11
CA SER A 5 -68.37 -82.41 -24.88
C SER A 5 -67.22 -81.58 -25.50
N ALA A 6 -65.92 -81.91 -25.44
CA ALA A 6 -65.21 -83.14 -25.13
C ALA A 6 -63.73 -82.77 -24.80
N ASP A 7 -63.10 -83.66 -24.05
CA ASP A 7 -61.71 -84.18 -24.16
C ASP A 7 -61.08 -84.16 -25.59
N PRO A 8 -59.80 -84.55 -25.84
CA PRO A 8 -58.81 -85.17 -24.93
C PRO A 8 -57.30 -84.83 -25.17
N GLN A 9 -56.46 -85.37 -24.27
CA GLN A 9 -55.16 -86.07 -24.48
C GLN A 9 -54.10 -85.52 -25.46
N LYS A 10 -52.84 -85.44 -24.98
CA LYS A 10 -51.85 -86.52 -25.26
C LYS A 10 -50.57 -86.45 -24.43
N ASN A 11 -50.34 -87.58 -23.76
CA ASN A 11 -49.07 -88.15 -23.33
C ASN A 11 -47.95 -88.01 -24.35
N SER A 12 -46.72 -87.76 -23.88
CA SER A 12 -45.65 -88.77 -23.95
C SER A 12 -44.40 -88.28 -23.23
N GLY A 13 -44.05 -88.95 -22.12
CA GLY A 13 -42.74 -88.82 -21.50
C GLY A 13 -41.71 -89.78 -22.07
N LYS A 14 -40.51 -89.73 -21.45
CA LYS A 14 -39.29 -90.55 -21.58
C LYS A 14 -38.23 -89.98 -22.54
N LEU A 15 -36.92 -89.99 -22.27
CA LEU A 15 -36.09 -90.55 -21.19
C LEU A 15 -34.67 -89.94 -21.27
N LYS A 16 -34.02 -89.80 -20.11
CA LYS A 16 -32.58 -89.65 -19.78
C LYS A 16 -31.51 -89.77 -20.90
N LYS A 17 -30.50 -88.88 -20.88
CA LYS A 17 -29.11 -89.13 -20.37
C LYS A 17 -28.11 -87.98 -20.66
N GLN A 18 -27.47 -87.50 -19.58
CA GLN A 18 -26.05 -87.12 -19.38
C GLN A 18 -25.35 -85.99 -20.20
N PRO A 19 -24.26 -85.39 -19.65
CA PRO A 19 -23.88 -83.99 -19.85
C PRO A 19 -22.75 -83.82 -20.87
N GLN A 20 -22.71 -82.68 -21.55
CA GLN A 20 -21.46 -82.11 -22.06
C GLN A 20 -21.62 -80.61 -22.37
N THR A 21 -20.54 -79.91 -22.02
CA THR A 21 -20.17 -78.52 -22.23
C THR A 21 -20.46 -77.96 -23.63
N SER A 22 -20.99 -76.73 -23.69
CA SER A 22 -20.59 -75.76 -24.74
C SER A 22 -20.84 -74.31 -24.27
N GLU A 23 -19.73 -73.64 -24.03
CA GLU A 23 -19.39 -72.29 -24.48
C GLU A 23 -20.46 -71.19 -24.44
N LYS A 24 -20.23 -70.23 -23.53
CA LYS A 24 -20.57 -68.82 -23.72
C LYS A 24 -20.06 -68.30 -25.08
N PRO A 25 -20.75 -67.30 -25.63
CA PRO A 25 -20.09 -66.07 -26.00
C PRO A 25 -20.62 -64.93 -25.12
N PRO A 26 -19.78 -64.19 -24.39
CA PRO A 26 -20.18 -62.91 -23.84
C PRO A 26 -19.95 -61.84 -24.91
N ASP A 27 -21.00 -61.40 -25.58
CA ASP A 27 -21.07 -60.03 -26.08
C ASP A 27 -21.10 -59.10 -24.87
N LYS A 28 -19.89 -58.72 -24.42
CA LYS A 28 -19.68 -57.54 -23.61
C LYS A 28 -18.85 -56.59 -24.44
N GLU A 29 -19.54 -55.70 -25.14
CA GLU A 29 -18.99 -54.39 -25.46
C GLU A 29 -18.33 -53.85 -24.18
N GLN A 30 -17.01 -53.72 -24.27
CA GLN A 30 -16.18 -53.21 -23.19
C GLN A 30 -16.65 -51.79 -22.90
N LYS A 31 -17.25 -51.59 -21.72
CA LYS A 31 -17.52 -50.27 -21.16
C LYS A 31 -16.21 -49.46 -21.21
N THR A 32 -16.16 -48.49 -22.10
CA THR A 32 -15.12 -47.46 -22.16
C THR A 32 -14.94 -46.83 -20.78
N GLY A 33 -13.71 -46.56 -20.38
CA GLY A 33 -13.43 -45.99 -19.05
C GLY A 33 -14.15 -44.64 -18.88
N CYS A 34 -14.66 -44.37 -17.67
CA CYS A 34 -15.42 -43.16 -17.29
C CYS A 34 -14.75 -41.83 -17.75
N TRP A 35 -13.42 -41.83 -17.86
CA TRP A 35 -12.62 -40.67 -18.28
C TRP A 35 -12.60 -40.42 -19.80
N GLU A 36 -12.68 -41.48 -20.62
CA GLU A 36 -12.70 -41.38 -22.09
C GLU A 36 -14.05 -40.86 -22.60
N GLU A 37 -15.14 -41.20 -21.90
CA GLU A 37 -16.50 -40.78 -22.25
C GLU A 37 -16.68 -39.27 -22.21
N ILE A 38 -15.89 -38.53 -21.42
CA ILE A 38 -15.91 -37.05 -21.40
C ILE A 38 -15.34 -36.48 -22.70
N LEU A 39 -14.25 -37.05 -23.21
CA LEU A 39 -13.62 -36.57 -24.44
C LEU A 39 -14.48 -36.93 -25.66
N ILE A 40 -15.22 -38.04 -25.59
CA ILE A 40 -16.03 -38.57 -26.70
C ILE A 40 -17.48 -38.05 -26.68
N GLY A 41 -18.07 -37.85 -25.50
CA GLY A 41 -19.52 -37.80 -25.31
C GLY A 41 -20.16 -36.42 -25.46
N LYS A 42 -21.13 -36.27 -26.35
CA LYS A 42 -21.96 -35.05 -26.47
C LYS A 42 -22.91 -34.79 -25.28
N LYS A 43 -22.98 -35.67 -24.26
CA LYS A 43 -24.09 -35.69 -23.27
C LYS A 43 -23.77 -35.22 -21.84
N VAL A 44 -22.51 -35.01 -21.45
CA VAL A 44 -22.15 -34.59 -20.07
C VAL A 44 -21.30 -33.33 -20.11
N SER A 45 -21.70 -32.27 -19.39
CA SER A 45 -20.88 -31.08 -19.25
C SER A 45 -19.66 -31.38 -18.38
N VAL A 46 -18.52 -30.75 -18.72
CA VAL A 46 -17.24 -30.94 -17.99
C VAL A 46 -17.41 -30.65 -16.49
N GLU A 47 -18.18 -29.64 -16.14
CA GLU A 47 -18.49 -29.28 -14.75
C GLU A 47 -19.32 -30.34 -14.03
N ALA A 48 -20.32 -30.93 -14.70
CA ALA A 48 -21.13 -32.00 -14.13
C ALA A 48 -20.29 -33.27 -13.91
N PHE A 49 -19.35 -33.54 -14.81
CA PHE A 49 -18.42 -34.64 -14.67
C PHE A 49 -17.49 -34.49 -13.45
N ILE A 50 -16.87 -33.32 -13.29
CA ILE A 50 -16.00 -33.04 -12.14
C ILE A 50 -16.79 -33.16 -10.83
N LYS A 51 -18.00 -32.57 -10.77
CA LYS A 51 -18.89 -32.70 -9.61
C LYS A 51 -19.25 -34.15 -9.28
N ARG A 52 -19.42 -35.00 -10.31
CA ARG A 52 -19.74 -36.42 -10.14
C ARG A 52 -18.55 -37.19 -9.55
N ILE A 53 -17.35 -37.02 -10.11
CA ILE A 53 -16.15 -37.71 -9.62
C ILE A 53 -15.74 -37.24 -8.24
N SER A 54 -15.93 -35.95 -7.92
CA SER A 54 -15.70 -35.44 -6.57
C SER A 54 -16.67 -36.01 -5.52
N LYS A 55 -17.85 -36.48 -5.92
CA LYS A 55 -18.88 -37.06 -5.02
C LYS A 55 -18.82 -38.59 -4.93
N GLU A 56 -18.57 -39.28 -6.03
CA GLU A 56 -18.63 -40.75 -6.12
C GLU A 56 -17.29 -41.43 -5.71
N GLY A 57 -16.26 -40.64 -5.39
CA GLY A 57 -14.91 -41.15 -5.10
C GLY A 57 -14.03 -41.18 -6.34
N VAL A 58 -12.77 -40.78 -6.18
CA VAL A 58 -11.87 -40.56 -7.30
C VAL A 58 -11.25 -41.88 -7.75
N ARG A 59 -11.67 -42.40 -8.89
CA ARG A 59 -11.02 -43.55 -9.54
C ARG A 59 -9.78 -43.09 -10.31
N ILE A 60 -8.60 -43.51 -9.84
CA ILE A 60 -7.33 -43.28 -10.52
C ILE A 60 -7.32 -44.11 -11.82
N PRO A 61 -7.06 -43.50 -12.99
CA PRO A 61 -6.98 -44.24 -14.25
C PRO A 61 -5.83 -45.26 -14.24
N SER A 62 -6.08 -46.48 -14.74
CA SER A 62 -5.02 -47.48 -14.94
C SER A 62 -4.06 -47.07 -16.08
N GLY A 63 -2.91 -47.75 -16.20
CA GLY A 63 -1.95 -47.49 -17.29
C GLY A 63 -2.59 -47.58 -18.68
N ASP A 64 -3.35 -48.65 -18.92
CA ASP A 64 -4.07 -48.87 -20.18
C ASP A 64 -5.16 -47.82 -20.43
N GLU A 65 -5.85 -47.35 -19.39
CA GLU A 65 -6.86 -46.27 -19.50
C GLU A 65 -6.20 -44.93 -19.86
N LYS A 66 -4.98 -44.67 -19.38
CA LYS A 66 -4.21 -43.47 -19.75
C LYS A 66 -3.80 -43.52 -21.22
N GLU A 67 -3.32 -44.65 -21.70
CA GLU A 67 -2.90 -44.82 -23.10
C GLU A 67 -4.09 -44.75 -24.07
N ARG A 68 -5.24 -45.34 -23.69
CA ARG A 68 -6.48 -45.20 -24.45
C ARG A 68 -6.98 -43.76 -24.47
N PHE A 69 -6.93 -43.05 -23.34
CA PHE A 69 -7.28 -41.64 -23.24
C PHE A 69 -6.46 -40.77 -24.19
N THR A 70 -5.14 -40.94 -24.24
CA THR A 70 -4.27 -40.16 -25.12
C THR A 70 -4.49 -40.52 -26.60
N ASN A 71 -4.68 -41.80 -26.92
CA ASN A 71 -5.05 -42.26 -28.26
C ASN A 71 -6.40 -41.67 -28.73
N VAL A 72 -7.35 -41.47 -27.81
CA VAL A 72 -8.62 -40.80 -28.08
C VAL A 72 -8.41 -39.29 -28.30
N LEU A 73 -7.55 -38.64 -27.53
CA LEU A 73 -7.25 -37.21 -27.65
C LEU A 73 -6.73 -36.85 -29.07
N ILE A 74 -5.78 -37.62 -29.59
CA ILE A 74 -5.10 -37.35 -30.88
C ILE A 74 -6.07 -37.49 -32.07
N LYS A 75 -7.04 -38.41 -31.98
CA LYS A 75 -7.93 -38.77 -33.11
C LYS A 75 -8.86 -37.65 -33.57
N LYS A 76 -9.20 -36.66 -32.73
CA LYS A 76 -10.11 -35.56 -33.13
C LYS A 76 -9.72 -34.23 -32.48
N PRO A 77 -9.65 -33.14 -33.25
CA PRO A 77 -9.25 -31.82 -32.75
C PRO A 77 -10.22 -31.24 -31.71
N ASP A 78 -11.53 -31.52 -31.83
CA ASP A 78 -12.56 -31.06 -30.88
C ASP A 78 -12.31 -31.56 -29.44
N ARG A 79 -11.53 -32.63 -29.28
CA ARG A 79 -11.21 -33.23 -27.98
C ARG A 79 -10.17 -32.43 -27.21
N ILE A 80 -9.33 -31.67 -27.90
CA ILE A 80 -8.30 -30.82 -27.29
C ILE A 80 -8.97 -29.63 -26.59
N PHE A 81 -10.01 -29.05 -27.20
CA PHE A 81 -10.81 -28.01 -26.55
C PHE A 81 -11.56 -28.53 -25.31
N ARG A 82 -12.02 -29.78 -25.33
CA ARG A 82 -12.61 -30.41 -24.14
C ARG A 82 -11.59 -30.70 -23.05
N LEU A 83 -10.37 -31.11 -23.42
CA LEU A 83 -9.27 -31.24 -22.46
C LEU A 83 -8.94 -29.90 -21.82
N TYR A 84 -8.93 -28.82 -22.62
CA TYR A 84 -8.77 -27.46 -22.11
C TYR A 84 -9.86 -27.07 -21.11
N GLN A 85 -11.14 -27.33 -21.44
CA GLN A 85 -12.25 -27.09 -20.51
C GLN A 85 -12.14 -27.93 -19.24
N LEU A 86 -11.71 -29.19 -19.34
CA LEU A 86 -11.49 -30.09 -18.21
C LEU A 86 -10.36 -29.59 -17.30
N LEU A 87 -9.27 -29.13 -17.89
CA LEU A 87 -8.18 -28.51 -17.18
C LEU A 87 -8.67 -27.25 -16.46
N LEU A 88 -9.41 -26.37 -17.13
CA LEU A 88 -9.98 -25.17 -16.53
C LEU A 88 -10.89 -25.50 -15.33
N ALA A 89 -11.90 -26.35 -15.52
CA ALA A 89 -12.88 -26.69 -14.48
C ALA A 89 -12.28 -27.49 -13.30
N SER A 90 -11.11 -28.10 -13.47
CA SER A 90 -10.39 -28.78 -12.38
C SER A 90 -9.72 -27.83 -11.36
N THR A 91 -9.75 -26.50 -11.58
CA THR A 91 -9.34 -25.53 -10.54
C THR A 91 -10.13 -25.74 -9.26
N ASP A 92 -11.44 -25.90 -9.39
CA ASP A 92 -12.39 -25.84 -8.28
C ASP A 92 -12.65 -27.24 -7.69
N ALA A 93 -11.92 -28.25 -8.19
CA ALA A 93 -12.04 -29.64 -7.76
C ALA A 93 -11.06 -29.98 -6.62
N ASN A 94 -11.34 -31.08 -5.92
CA ASN A 94 -10.45 -31.64 -4.89
C ASN A 94 -9.06 -31.98 -5.46
N ASP A 95 -8.02 -31.90 -4.63
CA ASP A 95 -6.61 -32.08 -5.02
C ASP A 95 -6.32 -33.39 -5.75
N SER A 96 -7.04 -34.47 -5.41
CA SER A 96 -6.91 -35.77 -6.08
C SER A 96 -7.40 -35.73 -7.53
N VAL A 97 -8.53 -35.08 -7.80
CA VAL A 97 -9.05 -34.87 -9.16
C VAL A 97 -8.11 -33.97 -9.94
N ARG A 98 -7.63 -32.89 -9.31
CA ARG A 98 -6.68 -31.96 -9.92
C ARG A 98 -5.41 -32.66 -10.37
N ARG A 99 -4.79 -33.50 -9.52
CA ARG A 99 -3.60 -34.29 -9.89
C ARG A 99 -3.85 -35.24 -11.06
N ILE A 100 -5.00 -35.91 -11.08
CA ILE A 100 -5.33 -36.84 -12.18
C ILE A 100 -5.48 -36.08 -13.50
N VAL A 101 -6.20 -34.95 -13.50
CA VAL A 101 -6.37 -34.12 -14.70
C VAL A 101 -5.02 -33.55 -15.17
N MET A 102 -4.16 -33.12 -14.24
CA MET A 102 -2.81 -32.65 -14.57
C MET A 102 -1.95 -33.75 -15.21
N ASN A 103 -1.97 -34.97 -14.66
CA ASN A 103 -1.22 -36.11 -15.20
C ASN A 103 -1.73 -36.55 -16.57
N LEU A 104 -3.05 -36.57 -16.78
CA LEU A 104 -3.65 -36.88 -18.08
C LEU A 104 -3.35 -35.80 -19.13
N THR A 105 -3.31 -34.53 -18.70
CA THR A 105 -2.95 -33.40 -19.58
C THR A 105 -1.49 -33.46 -19.97
N GLU A 106 -0.59 -33.78 -19.03
CA GLU A 106 0.84 -33.94 -19.29
C GLU A 106 1.09 -35.04 -20.34
N LEU A 107 0.46 -36.21 -20.17
CA LEU A 107 0.54 -37.30 -21.14
C LEU A 107 -0.01 -36.90 -22.51
N GLY A 108 -1.09 -36.11 -22.53
CA GLY A 108 -1.64 -35.54 -23.75
C GLY A 108 -0.66 -34.59 -24.45
N ILE A 109 0.01 -33.70 -23.70
CA ILE A 109 1.00 -32.76 -24.24
C ILE A 109 2.23 -33.51 -24.79
N LYS A 110 2.72 -34.52 -24.05
CA LYS A 110 3.84 -35.39 -24.48
C LYS A 110 3.53 -36.05 -25.83
N GLN A 111 2.32 -36.61 -26.01
CA GLN A 111 1.95 -37.27 -27.27
C GLN A 111 1.58 -36.33 -28.41
N LEU A 112 1.14 -35.09 -28.12
CA LEU A 112 0.90 -34.07 -29.16
C LEU A 112 2.20 -33.48 -29.74
N GLY A 113 3.37 -33.82 -29.17
CA GLY A 113 4.68 -33.40 -29.68
C GLY A 113 4.95 -31.89 -29.57
N VAL A 114 4.22 -31.20 -28.69
CA VAL A 114 4.24 -29.73 -28.55
C VAL A 114 5.43 -29.28 -27.70
N VAL A 115 5.78 -30.08 -26.70
CA VAL A 115 6.80 -29.76 -25.72
C VAL A 115 7.59 -31.02 -25.41
N ASP A 116 8.92 -30.91 -25.44
CA ASP A 116 9.79 -31.96 -24.92
C ASP A 116 9.88 -31.81 -23.40
N LEU A 117 9.12 -32.64 -22.69
CA LEU A 117 9.00 -32.59 -21.24
C LEU A 117 10.08 -33.47 -20.62
N SER A 118 11.17 -32.84 -20.15
CA SER A 118 12.17 -33.49 -19.30
C SER A 118 11.54 -33.95 -17.98
N ASP A 119 12.02 -35.06 -17.40
CA ASP A 119 11.72 -35.48 -16.03
C ASP A 119 12.97 -35.25 -15.16
N PRO A 120 12.99 -34.26 -14.23
CA PRO A 120 11.92 -33.32 -13.85
C PRO A 120 11.71 -32.19 -14.88
N PRO A 121 10.52 -31.56 -14.88
CA PRO A 121 10.18 -30.50 -15.84
C PRO A 121 10.99 -29.23 -15.56
N ASP A 122 11.70 -28.76 -16.60
CA ASP A 122 12.50 -27.53 -16.59
C ASP A 122 11.74 -26.41 -17.32
N GLY A 123 11.49 -25.30 -16.62
CA GLY A 123 10.76 -24.14 -17.16
C GLY A 123 11.46 -23.49 -18.36
N LEU A 124 12.81 -23.49 -18.42
CA LEU A 124 13.54 -22.94 -19.55
C LEU A 124 13.36 -23.80 -20.80
N LYS A 125 13.52 -25.12 -20.67
CA LYS A 125 13.29 -26.07 -21.78
C LYS A 125 11.84 -26.07 -22.24
N PHE A 126 10.90 -25.93 -21.31
CA PHE A 126 9.48 -25.78 -21.62
C PHE A 126 9.24 -24.56 -22.50
N ARG A 127 9.74 -23.38 -22.10
CA ARG A 127 9.61 -22.12 -22.86
C ARG A 127 10.24 -22.20 -24.25
N VAL A 128 11.45 -22.76 -24.35
CA VAL A 128 12.15 -22.93 -25.63
C VAL A 128 11.38 -23.89 -26.54
N SER A 129 10.83 -24.97 -26.00
CA SER A 129 10.04 -25.94 -26.76
C SER A 129 8.73 -25.35 -27.27
N VAL A 130 8.00 -24.60 -26.44
CA VAL A 130 6.78 -23.90 -26.84
C VAL A 130 7.09 -22.86 -27.93
N LYS A 131 8.16 -22.07 -27.76
CA LYS A 131 8.61 -21.09 -28.76
C LYS A 131 8.96 -21.76 -30.09
N SER A 132 9.77 -22.81 -30.04
CA SER A 132 10.18 -23.59 -31.21
C SER A 132 8.98 -24.24 -31.92
N TRP A 133 8.00 -24.72 -31.16
CA TRP A 133 6.76 -25.27 -31.72
C TRP A 133 5.94 -24.19 -32.43
N ILE A 134 5.75 -23.01 -31.81
CA ILE A 134 5.05 -21.87 -32.45
C ILE A 134 5.76 -21.45 -33.74
N ASP A 135 7.09 -21.47 -33.77
CA ASP A 135 7.88 -21.08 -34.95
C ASP A 135 7.91 -22.14 -36.06
N LYS A 136 7.73 -23.41 -35.73
CA LYS A 136 7.59 -24.51 -36.70
C LYS A 136 6.23 -24.54 -37.40
N VAL A 137 5.19 -23.90 -36.83
CA VAL A 137 3.88 -23.84 -37.47
C VAL A 137 3.89 -22.79 -38.59
N GLU A 138 3.90 -23.26 -39.84
CA GLU A 138 4.02 -22.41 -41.05
C GLU A 138 2.84 -21.45 -41.25
N LYS A 139 1.67 -21.73 -40.66
CA LYS A 139 0.45 -20.92 -40.82
C LYS A 139 0.28 -19.99 -39.62
N LYS A 140 0.89 -18.80 -39.69
CA LYS A 140 0.62 -17.69 -38.77
C LYS A 140 -0.47 -16.79 -39.35
N PRO A 141 -1.52 -16.43 -38.61
CA PRO A 141 -1.84 -16.76 -37.21
C PRO A 141 -2.26 -18.23 -37.03
N LEU A 142 -2.00 -18.80 -35.85
CA LEU A 142 -2.35 -20.19 -35.54
C LEU A 142 -3.83 -20.47 -35.78
N LYS A 143 -4.14 -21.63 -36.37
CA LYS A 143 -5.53 -22.11 -36.51
C LYS A 143 -6.13 -22.42 -35.14
N VAL A 144 -7.45 -22.45 -35.05
CA VAL A 144 -8.19 -22.73 -33.79
C VAL A 144 -7.69 -23.99 -33.07
N ASN A 145 -7.34 -25.05 -33.82
CA ASN A 145 -6.83 -26.29 -33.23
C ASN A 145 -5.42 -26.12 -32.65
N GLU A 146 -4.53 -25.42 -33.35
CA GLU A 146 -3.16 -25.13 -32.89
C GLU A 146 -3.21 -24.16 -31.70
N LEU A 147 -4.13 -23.20 -31.71
CA LEU A 147 -4.38 -22.30 -30.58
C LEU A 147 -4.91 -23.07 -29.36
N ASN A 148 -5.82 -24.03 -29.54
CA ASN A 148 -6.30 -24.90 -28.46
C ASN A 148 -5.15 -25.74 -27.86
N ILE A 149 -4.26 -26.26 -28.69
CA ILE A 149 -3.07 -26.98 -28.26
C ILE A 149 -2.16 -26.08 -27.42
N LEU A 150 -1.90 -24.86 -27.90
CA LEU A 150 -1.10 -23.87 -27.18
C LEU A 150 -1.75 -23.50 -25.83
N LEU A 151 -3.06 -23.28 -25.79
CA LEU A 151 -3.78 -22.94 -24.57
C LEU A 151 -3.73 -24.06 -23.52
N VAL A 152 -3.82 -25.33 -23.95
CA VAL A 152 -3.63 -26.47 -23.05
C VAL A 152 -2.20 -26.51 -22.50
N ALA A 153 -1.20 -26.32 -23.37
CA ALA A 153 0.21 -26.32 -22.96
C ALA A 153 0.54 -25.17 -21.99
N LEU A 154 0.11 -23.95 -22.30
CA LEU A 154 0.34 -22.77 -21.44
C LEU A 154 -0.39 -22.88 -20.11
N LEU A 155 -1.65 -23.36 -20.10
CA LEU A 155 -2.42 -23.54 -18.86
C LEU A 155 -1.81 -24.63 -17.96
N TRP A 156 -1.30 -25.72 -18.56
CA TRP A 156 -0.56 -26.74 -17.83
C TRP A 156 0.78 -26.20 -17.30
N GLY A 157 1.57 -25.53 -18.14
CA GLY A 157 2.87 -24.97 -17.79
C GLY A 157 2.78 -23.92 -16.69
N TRP A 158 1.77 -23.05 -16.73
CA TRP A 158 1.51 -22.07 -15.69
C TRP A 158 1.17 -22.74 -14.35
N ARG A 159 0.34 -23.80 -14.35
CA ARG A 159 0.00 -24.55 -13.12
C ARG A 159 1.18 -25.31 -12.52
N CYS A 160 2.09 -25.79 -13.37
CA CYS A 160 3.34 -26.39 -12.93
C CYS A 160 4.41 -25.35 -12.54
N LYS A 161 4.09 -24.04 -12.56
CA LYS A 161 5.02 -22.92 -12.33
C LYS A 161 6.23 -22.92 -13.28
N LEU A 162 6.04 -23.44 -14.49
CA LEU A 162 7.08 -23.49 -15.54
C LEU A 162 7.09 -22.24 -16.41
N VAL A 163 6.02 -21.44 -16.35
CA VAL A 163 5.78 -20.28 -17.21
C VAL A 163 5.17 -19.16 -16.36
N GLU A 164 5.73 -17.96 -16.48
CA GLU A 164 5.20 -16.77 -15.81
C GLU A 164 4.13 -16.07 -16.65
N GLN A 165 3.40 -15.13 -16.05
CA GLN A 165 2.34 -14.39 -16.74
C GLN A 165 2.87 -13.63 -17.98
N THR A 166 4.08 -13.08 -17.88
CA THR A 166 4.79 -12.39 -18.98
C THR A 166 5.04 -13.33 -20.16
N ASP A 167 5.52 -14.53 -19.89
CA ASP A 167 5.81 -15.56 -20.89
C ASP A 167 4.53 -16.02 -21.61
N VAL A 168 3.42 -16.22 -20.88
CA VAL A 168 2.12 -16.60 -21.48
C VAL A 168 1.62 -15.53 -22.45
N LEU A 169 1.73 -14.25 -22.07
CA LEU A 169 1.34 -13.13 -22.92
C LEU A 169 2.23 -13.04 -24.17
N GLU A 170 3.55 -13.26 -24.04
CA GLU A 170 4.48 -13.30 -25.18
C GLU A 170 4.11 -14.41 -26.17
N PHE A 171 3.85 -15.63 -25.69
CA PHE A 171 3.48 -16.76 -26.54
C PHE A 171 2.13 -16.58 -27.23
N LEU A 172 1.13 -16.02 -26.55
CA LEU A 172 -0.16 -15.72 -27.16
C LEU A 172 -0.06 -14.60 -28.19
N THR A 173 0.79 -13.60 -27.94
CA THR A 173 1.05 -12.52 -28.90
C THR A 173 1.72 -13.07 -30.16
N LEU A 174 2.72 -13.96 -30.01
CA LEU A 174 3.39 -14.64 -31.12
C LEU A 174 2.44 -15.55 -31.92
N ALA A 175 1.49 -16.19 -31.25
CA ALA A 175 0.53 -17.12 -31.86
C ALA A 175 -0.61 -16.44 -32.66
N VAL A 176 -1.06 -15.26 -32.19
CA VAL A 176 -2.24 -14.56 -32.75
C VAL A 176 -1.86 -13.50 -33.78
N SER A 177 -0.62 -13.02 -33.75
CA SER A 177 -0.09 -12.02 -34.69
C SER A 177 0.05 -12.60 -36.10
N SER A 178 -0.64 -12.01 -37.08
CA SER A 178 -0.30 -12.20 -38.50
C SER A 178 0.86 -11.29 -38.90
N PRO A 179 1.65 -11.62 -39.94
CA PRO A 179 2.56 -10.63 -40.50
C PRO A 179 1.77 -9.43 -41.06
N GLN A 180 2.04 -8.27 -40.48
CA GLN A 180 1.79 -6.88 -40.92
C GLN A 180 0.45 -6.15 -40.69
N LYS A 181 0.67 -4.83 -40.51
CA LYS A 181 -0.17 -3.62 -40.60
C LYS A 181 -0.96 -3.18 -39.36
N LYS A 182 -0.45 -2.08 -38.80
CA LYS A 182 -1.08 -1.17 -37.84
C LYS A 182 -2.49 -0.82 -38.32
N GLY A 183 -3.49 -1.18 -37.52
CA GLY A 183 -4.89 -0.85 -37.73
C GLY A 183 -5.51 -0.49 -36.40
N THR A 184 -5.73 0.81 -36.22
CA THR A 184 -6.27 1.49 -35.05
C THR A 184 -7.76 1.20 -34.89
N THR A 185 -8.24 0.73 -33.73
CA THR A 185 -9.62 1.03 -33.28
C THR A 185 -9.77 0.94 -31.76
N ARG A 186 -10.43 1.96 -31.19
CA ARG A 186 -10.70 2.19 -29.75
C ARG A 186 -11.55 1.10 -29.08
N PRO A 187 -11.38 0.83 -27.77
CA PRO A 187 -12.40 0.16 -26.96
C PRO A 187 -13.16 1.13 -26.04
N LYS A 188 -14.42 0.76 -25.77
CA LYS A 188 -15.28 1.27 -24.69
C LYS A 188 -14.99 0.46 -23.40
N THR A 189 -15.03 1.16 -22.27
CA THR A 189 -14.91 0.66 -20.89
C THR A 189 -16.15 -0.14 -20.43
N VAL A 190 -15.95 -1.12 -19.54
CA VAL A 190 -16.36 -1.09 -18.10
C VAL A 190 -16.13 -2.47 -17.44
N GLU A 191 -15.35 -2.42 -16.35
CA GLU A 191 -15.34 -3.16 -15.06
C GLU A 191 -15.65 -4.67 -14.95
N SER A 192 -14.66 -5.42 -14.45
CA SER A 192 -14.55 -5.84 -13.04
C SER A 192 -13.72 -7.13 -12.93
N ASN A 193 -12.82 -7.17 -11.94
CA ASN A 193 -11.83 -8.21 -11.69
C ASN A 193 -12.42 -9.61 -11.48
N PRO A 194 -11.97 -10.58 -12.29
CA PRO A 194 -11.20 -11.72 -11.78
C PRO A 194 -9.70 -11.56 -12.10
N ASN A 195 -8.85 -12.40 -11.48
CA ASN A 195 -7.43 -12.51 -11.82
C ASN A 195 -7.27 -12.54 -13.36
N GLN A 196 -6.55 -11.57 -13.93
CA GLN A 196 -6.60 -11.27 -15.38
C GLN A 196 -6.38 -12.50 -16.28
N MET A 197 -5.59 -13.45 -15.79
CA MET A 197 -5.32 -14.76 -16.41
C MET A 197 -6.56 -15.66 -16.49
N GLU A 198 -7.40 -15.69 -15.46
CA GLU A 198 -8.63 -16.50 -15.47
C GLU A 198 -9.65 -15.96 -16.46
N VAL A 199 -9.72 -14.64 -16.66
CA VAL A 199 -10.58 -14.03 -17.68
C VAL A 199 -10.07 -14.41 -19.08
N LEU A 200 -8.76 -14.33 -19.30
CA LEU A 200 -8.12 -14.63 -20.58
C LEU A 200 -8.31 -16.09 -20.99
N PHE A 201 -8.29 -17.02 -20.02
CA PHE A 201 -8.57 -18.43 -20.26
C PHE A 201 -10.09 -18.75 -20.32
N ARG A 202 -10.96 -18.06 -19.57
CA ARG A 202 -12.42 -18.30 -19.62
C ARG A 202 -13.08 -17.91 -20.94
N VAL A 203 -12.49 -16.96 -21.67
CA VAL A 203 -13.02 -16.43 -22.93
C VAL A 203 -12.92 -17.42 -24.10
N GLY A 204 -12.14 -18.50 -23.94
CA GLY A 204 -11.97 -19.56 -24.95
C GLY A 204 -11.14 -19.10 -26.16
N ALA A 205 -10.89 -20.03 -27.09
CA ALA A 205 -10.02 -19.84 -28.26
C ALA A 205 -10.63 -18.95 -29.37
N LYS A 206 -11.31 -17.87 -29.00
CA LYS A 206 -11.80 -16.86 -29.93
C LYS A 206 -10.75 -15.77 -30.10
N ARG A 207 -10.14 -15.77 -31.27
CA ARG A 207 -9.00 -14.93 -31.65
C ARG A 207 -9.23 -13.43 -31.41
N GLU A 208 -10.41 -12.92 -31.74
CA GLU A 208 -10.74 -11.49 -31.56
C GLU A 208 -10.79 -11.11 -30.08
N SER A 209 -11.29 -12.01 -29.23
CA SER A 209 -11.45 -11.75 -27.81
C SER A 209 -10.11 -11.76 -27.06
N ILE A 210 -9.19 -12.65 -27.45
CA ILE A 210 -7.81 -12.65 -26.91
C ILE A 210 -7.08 -11.38 -27.33
N LYS A 211 -7.22 -10.95 -28.58
CA LYS A 211 -6.60 -9.71 -29.07
C LYS A 211 -7.09 -8.47 -28.31
N ALA A 212 -8.40 -8.35 -28.10
CA ALA A 212 -8.98 -7.24 -27.34
C ALA A 212 -8.51 -7.22 -25.87
N LEU A 213 -8.35 -8.39 -25.25
CA LEU A 213 -7.83 -8.50 -23.88
C LEU A 213 -6.34 -8.12 -23.78
N LEU A 214 -5.53 -8.47 -24.77
CA LEU A 214 -4.12 -8.06 -24.84
C LEU A 214 -4.00 -6.54 -25.00
N GLU A 215 -4.77 -5.94 -25.90
CA GLU A 215 -4.82 -4.49 -26.10
C GLU A 215 -5.28 -3.76 -24.82
N TYR A 216 -6.30 -4.29 -24.14
CA TYR A 216 -6.75 -3.74 -22.85
C TYR A 216 -5.66 -3.83 -21.77
N HIS A 217 -4.95 -4.97 -21.69
CA HIS A 217 -3.85 -5.15 -20.74
C HIS A 217 -2.71 -4.17 -21.00
N GLU A 218 -2.31 -3.94 -22.25
CA GLU A 218 -1.27 -2.96 -22.59
C GLU A 218 -1.67 -1.54 -22.21
N VAL A 219 -2.90 -1.13 -22.53
CA VAL A 219 -3.42 0.19 -22.15
C VAL A 219 -3.47 0.35 -20.63
N SER A 220 -3.97 -0.67 -19.92
CA SER A 220 -4.04 -0.66 -18.46
C SER A 220 -2.66 -0.63 -17.81
N LYS A 221 -1.66 -1.31 -18.41
CA LYS A 221 -0.27 -1.27 -17.94
C LYS A 221 0.33 0.13 -18.05
N LEU A 222 0.18 0.79 -19.20
CA LEU A 222 0.67 2.15 -19.41
C LEU A 222 0.00 3.15 -18.45
N GLU A 223 -1.30 2.98 -18.20
CA GLU A 223 -2.03 3.83 -17.25
C GLU A 223 -1.55 3.62 -15.80
N LYS A 224 -1.30 2.37 -15.40
CA LYS A 224 -0.70 2.06 -14.09
C LYS A 224 0.69 2.67 -13.95
N GLU A 225 1.57 2.51 -14.95
CA GLU A 225 2.91 3.08 -14.92
C GLU A 225 2.88 4.63 -14.79
N LYS A 226 1.91 5.27 -15.45
CA LYS A 226 1.69 6.72 -15.31
C LYS A 226 1.24 7.09 -13.89
N LEU A 227 0.28 6.35 -13.33
CA LEU A 227 -0.20 6.58 -11.96
C LEU A 227 0.91 6.34 -10.93
N ASP A 228 1.70 5.29 -11.09
CA ASP A 228 2.86 5.01 -10.23
C ASP A 228 3.89 6.13 -10.31
N GLY A 229 4.14 6.68 -11.50
CA GLY A 229 4.98 7.88 -11.68
C GLY A 229 4.45 9.09 -10.92
N GLN A 230 3.13 9.34 -10.96
CA GLN A 230 2.50 10.42 -10.19
C GLN A 230 2.62 10.20 -8.68
N ILE A 231 2.42 8.96 -8.21
CA ILE A 231 2.58 8.60 -6.80
C ILE A 231 4.01 8.88 -6.32
N GLN A 232 5.03 8.52 -7.10
CA GLN A 232 6.42 8.79 -6.76
C GLN A 232 6.72 10.29 -6.65
N VAL A 233 6.17 11.10 -7.56
CA VAL A 233 6.30 12.57 -7.49
C VAL A 233 5.66 13.10 -6.21
N LEU A 234 4.42 12.70 -5.91
CA LEU A 234 3.72 13.13 -4.69
C LEU A 234 4.42 12.68 -3.40
N LEU A 235 5.02 11.48 -3.39
CA LEU A 235 5.79 10.99 -2.26
C LEU A 235 7.06 11.81 -2.03
N SER A 236 7.77 12.17 -3.10
CA SER A 236 8.96 13.04 -3.00
C SER A 236 8.60 14.45 -2.54
N GLU A 237 7.52 15.04 -3.07
CA GLU A 237 7.01 16.34 -2.63
C GLU A 237 6.63 16.32 -1.16
N LYS A 238 5.90 15.29 -0.70
CA LYS A 238 5.56 15.11 0.71
C LYS A 238 6.82 15.08 1.60
N ALA A 239 7.84 14.32 1.21
CA ALA A 239 9.09 14.26 1.98
C ALA A 239 9.78 15.63 2.09
N THR A 240 9.77 16.43 1.01
CA THR A 240 10.31 17.79 1.06
C THR A 240 9.51 18.72 1.97
N LEU A 241 8.18 18.61 1.97
CA LEU A 241 7.30 19.39 2.83
C LEU A 241 7.47 19.00 4.30
N ASP A 242 7.64 17.72 4.60
CA ASP A 242 7.91 17.22 5.96
C ASP A 242 9.24 17.79 6.49
N LEU A 243 10.31 17.76 5.68
CA LEU A 243 11.59 18.38 6.04
C LEU A 243 11.46 19.90 6.28
N ARG A 244 10.69 20.59 5.43
CA ARG A 244 10.45 22.04 5.58
C ARG A 244 9.69 22.33 6.87
N ARG A 245 8.71 21.50 7.22
CA ARG A 245 7.95 21.60 8.46
C ARG A 245 8.85 21.44 9.68
N GLU A 246 9.73 20.44 9.70
CA GLU A 246 10.68 20.22 10.79
C GLU A 246 11.62 21.42 10.97
N THR A 247 12.12 21.98 9.86
CA THR A 247 12.97 23.18 9.86
C THR A 247 12.24 24.39 10.43
N LEU A 248 11.01 24.65 9.98
CA LEU A 248 10.21 25.76 10.52
C LEU A 248 9.88 25.56 12.00
N GLN A 249 9.66 24.33 12.44
CA GLN A 249 9.37 24.02 13.83
C GLN A 249 10.58 24.28 14.74
N SER A 250 11.79 23.97 14.28
CA SER A 250 13.03 24.29 15.01
C SER A 250 13.28 25.81 15.06
N GLU A 251 13.06 26.53 13.95
CA GLU A 251 13.12 28.00 13.90
C GLU A 251 12.15 28.65 14.90
N ILE A 252 10.90 28.18 14.94
CA ILE A 252 9.88 28.66 15.90
C ILE A 252 10.33 28.40 17.35
N SER A 253 10.92 27.25 17.63
CA SER A 253 11.41 26.93 18.98
C SER A 253 12.53 27.89 19.40
N ASN A 254 13.50 28.11 18.52
CA ASN A 254 14.61 29.03 18.76
C ASN A 254 14.11 30.48 18.97
N GLN A 255 13.18 30.95 18.13
CA GLN A 255 12.57 32.27 18.31
C GLN A 255 11.81 32.40 19.64
N LYS A 256 11.12 31.35 20.09
CA LYS A 256 10.45 31.36 21.40
C LYS A 256 11.44 31.45 22.56
N GLU A 257 12.58 30.77 22.47
CA GLU A 257 13.65 30.88 23.47
C GLU A 257 14.26 32.27 23.49
N GLN A 258 14.55 32.86 22.33
CA GLN A 258 15.03 34.24 22.23
C GLN A 258 14.05 35.25 22.82
N ILE A 259 12.75 35.13 22.52
CA ILE A 259 11.70 35.98 23.10
C ILE A 259 11.65 35.84 24.63
N LYS A 260 11.83 34.62 25.15
CA LYS A 260 11.88 34.38 26.59
C LYS A 260 13.09 35.08 27.21
N GLY A 261 14.28 34.91 26.64
CA GLY A 261 15.50 35.59 27.09
C GLY A 261 15.33 37.11 27.13
N LEU A 262 14.86 37.72 26.04
CA LEU A 262 14.61 39.17 25.96
C LEU A 262 13.56 39.66 26.98
N LYS A 263 12.54 38.84 27.29
CA LYS A 263 11.55 39.19 28.32
C LYS A 263 12.17 39.19 29.72
N ASP A 264 13.06 38.25 30.00
CA ASP A 264 13.73 38.16 31.30
C ASP A 264 14.77 39.29 31.46
N GLU A 265 15.53 39.61 30.41
CA GLU A 265 16.42 40.78 30.36
C GLU A 265 15.64 42.09 30.59
N LYS A 266 14.50 42.25 29.90
CA LYS A 266 13.64 43.42 30.09
C LYS A 266 13.16 43.56 31.54
N ARG A 267 12.77 42.44 32.19
CA ARG A 267 12.35 42.45 33.60
C ARG A 267 13.50 42.85 34.52
N ALA A 268 14.70 42.31 34.29
CA ALA A 268 15.88 42.67 35.07
C ALA A 268 16.21 44.16 34.92
N ALA A 269 16.20 44.68 33.70
CA ALA A 269 16.44 46.11 33.43
C ALA A 269 15.38 47.00 34.10
N LEU A 270 14.10 46.63 34.05
CA LEU A 270 13.04 47.37 34.73
C LEU A 270 13.23 47.40 36.25
N SER A 271 13.62 46.28 36.85
CA SER A 271 13.92 46.21 38.28
C SER A 271 15.11 47.11 38.67
N GLN A 272 16.15 47.18 37.83
CA GLN A 272 17.28 48.07 38.04
C GLN A 272 16.88 49.54 37.92
N ILE A 273 16.07 49.89 36.92
CA ILE A 273 15.54 51.24 36.76
C ILE A 273 14.72 51.65 37.99
N GLU A 274 13.89 50.76 38.53
CA GLU A 274 13.13 51.04 39.75
C GLU A 274 14.03 51.21 40.98
N ALA A 275 15.08 50.40 41.12
CA ALA A 275 16.07 50.55 42.19
C ALA A 275 16.78 51.91 42.12
N HIS A 276 17.30 52.28 40.95
CA HIS A 276 17.96 53.57 40.74
C HIS A 276 17.01 54.76 40.93
N LYS A 277 15.73 54.62 40.56
CA LYS A 277 14.72 55.65 40.85
C LYS A 277 14.54 55.86 42.36
N LYS A 278 14.54 54.80 43.16
CA LYS A 278 14.48 54.90 44.62
C LYS A 278 15.73 55.57 45.18
N GLU A 279 16.91 55.14 44.76
CA GLU A 279 18.18 55.76 45.16
C GLU A 279 18.23 57.26 44.84
N LEU A 280 17.73 57.67 43.67
CA LEU A 280 17.63 59.08 43.30
C LEU A 280 16.67 59.88 44.19
N VAL A 281 15.53 59.28 44.58
CA VAL A 281 14.59 59.91 45.51
C VAL A 281 15.21 60.01 46.90
N ASP A 282 15.80 58.95 47.41
CA ASP A 282 16.42 58.90 48.73
C ASP A 282 17.59 59.90 48.85
N THR A 283 18.42 59.99 47.81
CA THR A 283 19.52 60.97 47.77
C THR A 283 18.99 62.39 47.68
N ARG A 284 17.99 62.66 46.83
CA ARG A 284 17.33 63.97 46.75
C ARG A 284 16.75 64.38 48.09
N ASP A 285 16.01 63.51 48.75
CA ASP A 285 15.35 63.78 50.02
C ASP A 285 16.39 63.97 51.14
N GLY A 286 17.48 63.18 51.13
CA GLY A 286 18.62 63.37 52.01
C GLY A 286 19.31 64.73 51.82
N PHE A 287 19.49 65.20 50.57
CA PHE A 287 20.01 66.55 50.30
C PHE A 287 19.04 67.64 50.75
N GLN A 288 17.74 67.47 50.52
CA GLN A 288 16.73 68.42 50.99
C GLN A 288 16.72 68.53 52.51
N LEU A 289 16.78 67.40 53.22
CA LEU A 289 16.88 67.38 54.69
C LEU A 289 18.13 68.14 55.16
N LYS A 290 19.30 67.88 54.57
CA LYS A 290 20.54 68.61 54.88
C LYS A 290 20.40 70.11 54.64
N LEU A 291 19.76 70.53 53.54
CA LEU A 291 19.50 71.95 53.27
C LEU A 291 18.56 72.57 54.31
N TYR A 292 17.51 71.86 54.72
CA TYR A 292 16.61 72.33 55.78
C TYR A 292 17.32 72.43 57.13
N GLU A 293 18.14 71.45 57.49
CA GLU A 293 18.96 71.49 58.71
C GLU A 293 19.90 72.69 58.69
N LEU A 294 20.65 72.90 57.61
CA LEU A 294 21.56 74.04 57.47
C LEU A 294 20.81 75.37 57.55
N ARG A 295 19.67 75.49 56.87
CA ARG A 295 18.82 76.68 56.94
C ARG A 295 18.32 76.93 58.37
N GLY A 296 17.95 75.87 59.09
CA GLY A 296 17.56 75.92 60.49
C GLY A 296 18.70 76.38 61.40
N ARG A 297 19.90 75.81 61.24
CA ARG A 297 21.11 76.19 61.99
C ARG A 297 21.47 77.66 61.75
N ILE A 298 21.55 78.09 60.49
CA ILE A 298 21.87 79.48 60.13
C ILE A 298 20.81 80.44 60.70
N ARG A 299 19.52 80.09 60.58
CA ARG A 299 18.44 80.90 61.17
C ARG A 299 18.59 80.99 62.70
N GLY A 300 18.89 79.89 63.37
CA GLY A 300 19.11 79.87 64.82
C GLY A 300 20.30 80.72 65.25
N ILE A 301 21.43 80.63 64.53
CA ILE A 301 22.62 81.46 64.77
C ILE A 301 22.27 82.93 64.58
N LEU A 302 21.63 83.30 63.47
CA LEU A 302 21.26 84.68 63.17
C LEU A 302 20.28 85.25 64.19
N GLN A 303 19.23 84.49 64.55
CA GLN A 303 18.25 84.91 65.55
C GLN A 303 18.91 85.08 66.91
N GLY A 304 19.73 84.13 67.36
CA GLY A 304 20.43 84.22 68.64
C GLY A 304 21.39 85.41 68.71
N GLN A 305 22.10 85.72 67.62
CA GLN A 305 22.95 86.91 67.55
C GLN A 305 22.13 88.19 67.55
N LEU A 306 21.07 88.28 66.73
CA LEU A 306 20.20 89.46 66.68
C LEU A 306 19.56 89.75 68.04
N THR A 307 19.04 88.73 68.72
CA THR A 307 18.48 88.86 70.08
C THR A 307 19.52 89.40 71.04
N ARG A 308 20.74 88.81 71.07
CA ARG A 308 21.84 89.29 71.92
C ARG A 308 22.21 90.74 71.60
N TRP A 309 22.26 91.12 70.33
CA TRP A 309 22.57 92.50 69.95
C TRP A 309 21.51 93.48 70.42
N LEU A 310 20.23 93.12 70.28
CA LEU A 310 19.13 93.95 70.77
C LEU A 310 19.15 94.08 72.29
N GLU A 311 19.42 92.98 73.01
CA GLU A 311 19.58 92.98 74.47
C GLU A 311 20.75 93.86 74.91
N THR A 312 21.95 93.68 74.33
CA THR A 312 23.14 94.48 74.65
C THR A 312 22.98 95.94 74.26
N ALA A 313 22.35 96.25 73.11
CA ALA A 313 22.07 97.63 72.72
C ALA A 313 21.07 98.28 73.67
N LEU A 314 20.08 97.52 74.14
CA LEU A 314 19.11 97.99 75.13
C LEU A 314 19.77 98.20 76.51
N GLU A 315 20.69 97.33 76.94
CA GLU A 315 21.52 97.53 78.13
C GLU A 315 22.43 98.76 77.99
N ALA A 316 23.17 98.88 76.88
CA ALA A 316 24.05 100.01 76.61
C ALA A 316 23.29 101.34 76.42
N SER A 317 22.01 101.31 76.02
CA SER A 317 21.16 102.51 75.96
C SER A 317 20.70 103.00 77.33
N ARG A 318 20.79 102.13 78.35
CA ARG A 318 20.47 102.46 79.74
C ARG A 318 21.69 103.00 80.50
N ASP A 319 22.90 102.75 80.02
CA ASP A 319 24.15 103.32 80.52
C ASP A 319 24.63 104.47 79.60
N GLU A 320 25.32 105.49 80.11
CA GLU A 320 25.73 106.71 79.36
C GLU A 320 26.85 106.50 78.30
N ALA A 321 27.01 105.30 77.74
CA ALA A 321 28.11 104.97 76.81
C ALA A 321 27.69 105.02 75.33
N PRO A 322 28.61 105.35 74.39
CA PRO A 322 28.30 105.37 72.95
C PRO A 322 28.06 103.95 72.42
N TRP A 323 26.82 103.65 72.07
CA TRP A 323 26.29 102.33 71.69
C TRP A 323 26.64 101.88 70.26
N MET A 324 26.95 102.81 69.36
CA MET A 324 27.20 102.51 67.93
C MET A 324 28.44 101.63 67.66
N PRO A 325 29.61 101.84 68.29
CA PRO A 325 30.78 100.96 68.09
C PRO A 325 30.54 99.51 68.51
N VAL A 326 29.76 99.28 69.57
CA VAL A 326 29.44 97.93 70.08
C VAL A 326 28.59 97.15 69.07
N ILE A 327 27.64 97.83 68.41
CA ILE A 327 26.83 97.21 67.36
C ILE A 327 27.69 96.86 66.14
N GLN A 328 28.63 97.72 65.77
CA GLN A 328 29.48 97.52 64.60
C GLN A 328 30.44 96.33 64.76
N GLU A 329 31.14 96.22 65.90
CA GLU A 329 32.03 95.08 66.19
C GLU A 329 31.29 93.74 66.11
N ARG A 330 30.06 93.71 66.60
CA ARG A 330 29.24 92.49 66.64
C ARG A 330 28.68 92.10 65.27
N LEU A 331 28.34 93.06 64.42
CA LEU A 331 28.00 92.80 63.02
C LEU A 331 29.17 92.14 62.27
N GLU A 332 30.40 92.55 62.55
CA GLU A 332 31.60 91.93 61.99
C GLU A 332 31.79 90.48 62.48
N ASP A 333 31.51 90.20 63.74
CA ASP A 333 31.57 88.84 64.32
C ASP A 333 30.54 87.89 63.71
N ALA A 334 29.28 88.32 63.53
CA ALA A 334 28.28 87.49 62.84
C ALA A 334 28.64 87.27 61.37
N LEU A 335 29.17 88.28 60.68
CA LEU A 335 29.66 88.12 59.31
C LEU A 335 30.81 87.10 59.23
N LYS A 336 31.73 87.07 60.22
CA LYS A 336 32.78 86.04 60.30
C LYS A 336 32.20 84.64 60.52
N LEU A 337 31.21 84.50 61.41
CA LEU A 337 30.55 83.22 61.67
C LEU A 337 29.78 82.71 60.45
N ILE A 338 29.03 83.57 59.75
CA ILE A 338 28.33 83.23 58.50
C ILE A 338 29.33 82.79 57.43
N LYS A 339 30.45 83.50 57.28
CA LYS A 339 31.52 83.14 56.33
C LYS A 339 32.23 81.83 56.70
N LYS A 340 32.30 81.48 57.99
CA LYS A 340 32.89 80.22 58.45
C LYS A 340 31.97 79.04 58.10
N GLU A 341 30.68 79.17 58.39
CA GLU A 341 29.67 78.17 58.03
C GLU A 341 29.52 78.03 56.51
N SER A 342 29.63 79.13 55.74
CA SER A 342 29.58 79.07 54.27
C SER A 342 30.78 78.38 53.61
N LYS A 343 31.91 78.25 54.32
CA LYS A 343 33.13 77.56 53.86
C LYS A 343 33.16 76.08 54.27
N ALA A 344 32.26 75.64 55.15
CA ALA A 344 32.10 74.24 55.54
C ALA A 344 31.10 73.48 54.63
N LEU A 345 30.50 74.19 53.67
CA LEU A 345 29.89 73.66 52.44
C LEU A 345 30.99 73.21 51.47
#